data_AF-I9DH27-F1
#
_entry.id   AF-I9DH27-F1
#
_cell.length_a   1.000
_cell.length_b   1.000
_cell.length_c   1.000
_cell.angle_alpha   90.00
_cell.angle_beta   90.00
_cell.angle_gamma   90.00
#
_symmetry.space_group_name_H-M   'P 1'
#
loop_
_entity.id
_entity.type
_entity.pdbx_description
1 polymer ?
#
loop_
_entity_poly.entity_id
_entity_poly.type
_entity_poly.pdbx_seq_one_letter_code
_entity_poly.pdbx_strand_id
1 'polypeptide(L)' 'MHKQLWCEHVEKVAKYITVEYHFGNETKKLRIQSWLCPECGVHGANSEVIFPITISR' A
#
# COMPACT_ATOMS: atom_id res chain seq x y z
N MET A 1 4.31 22.82 12.12
CA MET A 1 4.47 21.49 12.74
C MET A 1 4.99 20.53 11.69
N HIS A 2 6.22 20.03 11.83
CA HIS A 2 6.70 18.94 10.98
C HIS A 2 5.84 17.71 11.26
N LYS A 3 4.99 17.31 10.32
CA LYS A 3 4.29 16.02 10.36
C LYS A 3 5.34 14.95 10.09
N GLN A 4 6.06 14.54 11.13
CA GLN A 4 7.01 13.44 11.01
C GLN A 4 6.19 12.18 10.75
N LEU A 5 6.25 11.68 9.51
CA LEU A 5 5.50 10.51 9.05
C LEU A 5 5.92 9.21 9.76
N TRP A 6 7.02 9.23 10.51
CA TRP A 6 7.66 8.07 11.11
C TRP A 6 7.95 8.26 12.60
N CYS A 7 7.81 7.18 13.38
CA CYS A 7 8.24 7.12 14.77
C CYS A 7 9.77 6.96 14.92
N GLU A 8 10.24 7.14 16.16
CA GLU A 8 11.66 7.03 16.51
C GLU A 8 12.13 5.58 16.69
N HIS A 9 11.22 4.61 16.78
CA HIS A 9 11.57 3.19 16.87
C HIS A 9 12.45 2.73 15.69
N VAL A 10 13.40 1.86 16.01
CA VAL A 10 14.45 1.42 15.08
C VAL A 10 13.86 0.57 13.96
N GLU A 11 12.96 -0.34 14.30
CA GLU A 11 12.40 -1.29 13.34
C GLU A 11 11.25 -0.65 12.54
N LYS A 12 11.43 -0.66 11.21
CA LYS A 12 10.48 -0.14 10.24
C LYS A 12 10.39 -1.12 9.09
N VAL A 13 9.18 -1.54 8.74
CA VAL A 13 8.90 -2.55 7.73
C VAL A 13 8.03 -1.95 6.63
N ALA A 14 8.37 -2.24 5.37
CA ALA A 14 7.49 -2.00 4.24
C ALA A 14 6.87 -3.34 3.80
N LYS A 15 5.55 -3.40 3.72
CA LYS A 15 4.81 -4.58 3.27
C LYS A 15 4.04 -4.26 2.00
N TYR A 16 4.11 -5.16 1.02
CA TYR A 16 3.32 -5.09 -0.20
C TYR A 16 2.27 -6.19 -0.19
N ILE A 17 1.02 -5.83 -0.49
CA ILE A 17 -0.08 -6.77 -0.69
C ILE A 17 -0.81 -6.41 -1.98
N THR A 18 -1.37 -7.42 -2.65
CA THR A 18 -2.30 -7.24 -3.75
C THR A 18 -3.69 -7.64 -3.28
N VAL A 19 -4.67 -6.78 -3.49
CA VAL A 19 -6.07 -7.03 -3.12
C VAL A 19 -6.99 -6.85 -4.32
N GLU A 20 -8.09 -7.58 -4.34
CA GLU A 20 -9.19 -7.33 -5.27
C GLU A 20 -10.18 -6.36 -4.62
N TYR A 21 -10.37 -5.21 -5.26
CA TYR A 21 -11.27 -4.16 -4.82
C TYR A 21 -12.53 -4.19 -5.69
N HIS A 22 -13.66 -4.46 -5.06
CA HIS A 22 -14.97 -4.50 -5.70
C HIS A 22 -15.68 -3.17 -5.47
N PHE A 23 -16.09 -2.51 -6.57
CA PHE A 23 -16.85 -1.26 -6.52
C PHE A 23 -17.93 -1.25 -7.59
N GLY A 24 -19.19 -1.25 -7.15
CA GLY A 24 -20.33 -1.44 -8.05
C GLY A 24 -20.24 -2.79 -8.77
N ASN A 25 -20.31 -2.77 -10.10
CA ASN A 25 -20.17 -3.96 -10.95
C ASN A 25 -18.74 -4.17 -11.46
N GLU A 26 -17.77 -3.39 -10.98
CA GLU A 26 -16.37 -3.49 -11.39
C GLU A 26 -15.51 -4.13 -10.30
N THR A 27 -14.50 -4.87 -10.74
CA THR A 27 -13.43 -5.38 -9.86
C THR A 27 -12.09 -4.89 -10.39
N LYS A 28 -11.30 -4.26 -9.53
CA LYS A 28 -9.93 -3.80 -9.84
C LYS A 28 -8.94 -4.51 -8.93
N LYS A 29 -7.75 -4.81 -9.44
CA LYS A 29 -6.62 -5.25 -8.60
C LYS A 29 -5.86 -4.02 -8.12
N LEU A 30 -5.66 -3.91 -6.81
CA LEU A 30 -4.89 -2.85 -6.20
C LEU A 30 -3.61 -3.44 -5.61
N ARG A 31 -2.49 -2.75 -5.81
CA ARG A 31 -1.26 -2.96 -5.05
C ARG A 31 -1.25 -1.96 -3.91
N ILE A 32 -1.12 -2.44 -2.68
CA ILE A 32 -1.01 -1.62 -1.48
C ILE A 32 0.38 -1.81 -0.89
N GLN A 33 1.12 -0.71 -0.78
CA GLN A 33 2.32 -0.61 0.02
C GLN A 33 1.95 -0.02 1.38
N SER A 34 2.31 -0.67 2.47
CA SER A 34 2.12 -0.16 3.83
C SER A 34 3.44 -0.03 4.54
N TRP A 35 3.58 1.02 5.35
CA TRP A 35 4.72 1.30 6.19
C TRP A 35 4.34 1.07 7.65
N LEU A 36 5.03 0.14 8.29
CA LEU A 36 4.70 -0.32 9.63
C LEU A 36 5.89 -0.21 10.56
N CYS A 37 5.60 0.14 11.81
CA CYS A 37 6.46 -0.10 12.96
C CYS A 37 5.84 -1.26 13.76
N PRO A 38 6.60 -2.28 14.16
CA PRO A 38 6.05 -3.37 14.98
C PRO A 38 5.46 -2.90 16.31
N GLU A 39 5.96 -1.78 16.84
CA GLU A 39 5.53 -1.22 18.12
C GLU A 39 4.31 -0.29 17.98
N CYS A 40 4.28 0.57 16.95
CA CYS A 40 3.19 1.55 16.77
C CYS A 40 2.10 1.10 15.80
N GLY A 41 2.36 0.10 14.96
CA GLY A 41 1.49 -0.28 13.84
C GLY A 41 1.74 0.53 12.58
N VAL A 42 0.68 0.88 11.85
CA VAL A 42 0.76 1.47 10.50
C VAL A 42 1.01 2.98 10.57
N HIS A 43 2.07 3.44 9.91
CA HIS A 43 2.43 4.86 9.77
C HIS A 43 1.90 5.48 8.47
N GLY A 44 1.62 4.66 7.46
CA GLY A 44 1.04 5.11 6.22
C GLY A 44 0.87 3.97 5.23
N ALA A 45 0.17 4.29 4.15
CA ALA A 45 0.05 3.38 3.00
C ALA A 45 -0.04 4.19 1.71
N ASN A 46 0.37 3.54 0.61
CA ASN A 46 0.15 4.01 -0.74
C ASN A 46 -0.53 2.90 -1.55
N SER A 47 -1.48 3.26 -2.39
CA SER A 47 -2.26 2.32 -3.20
C SER A 47 -2.18 2.68 -4.68
N GLU A 48 -2.04 1.67 -5.52
CA GLU A 48 -1.97 1.82 -6.97
C GLU A 48 -2.88 0.79 -7.65
N VAL A 49 -3.59 1.22 -8.70
CA VAL A 49 -4.38 0.31 -9.54
C VAL A 49 -3.44 -0.46 -10.47
N ILE A 50 -3.53 -1.78 -10.46
CA ILE A 50 -2.76 -2.63 -11.37
C ILE A 50 -3.52 -2.71 -12.69
N PHE A 51 -2.93 -2.15 -13.75
CA PHE A 51 -3.43 -2.30 -15.11
C PHE A 51 -2.77 -3.53 -15.77
N PRO A 52 -3.53 -4.40 -16.44
CA PRO A 52 -2.94 -5.48 -17.22
C PRO A 52 -2.08 -4.90 -18.36
N ILE A 53 -0.87 -5.42 -18.52
CA ILE A 53 0.00 -5.04 -19.64
C ILE A 53 -0.54 -5.71 -20.89
N THR A 54 -1.08 -4.92 -21.82
CA THR A 54 -1.43 -5.41 -23.15
C THR A 54 -0.15 -5.48 -23.98
N ILE A 55 0.41 -6.68 -24.14
CA ILE A 55 1.50 -6.89 -25.11
C ILE A 55 0.84 -7.08 -26.47
N SER A 56 0.75 -6.02 -27.26
CA SER A 56 0.40 -6.10 -28.68
C SER A 56 1.52 -6.88 -29.40
N ARG A 57 1.16 -8.01 -30.03
CA ARG A 57 2.05 -8.77 -30.92
C ARG A 57 2.05 -8.15 -32.31
#